data_AF-A0A1G3AD72-F1
#
_entry.id   AF-A0A1G3AD72-F1
#
_cell.length_a   1.000
_cell.length_b   1.000
_cell.length_c   1.000
_cell.angle_alpha   90.00
_cell.angle_beta   90.00
_cell.angle_gamma   90.00
#
_symmetry.space_group_name_H-M   'P 1'
#
loop_
_entity.id
_entity.type
_entity.pdbx_description
1 polymer ?
#
loop_
_entity_poly.entity_id
_entity_poly.type
_entity_poly.pdbx_seq_one_letter_code
_entity_poly.pdbx_strand_id
1 'polypeptide(L)'
;MGRNLYIEFMIAASSAATSSEFRRVGLTPKDFRDNRMLPEDSAQVVGAKIFDFFCLENGWFNNFVPGIKLGLGFLDATLSGPIDHDARKQSQLALKEMLEKGTDCGQLLGWVKAHYQ
;
A
#
# COMPACT_ATOMS: atom_id res chain seq x y z
N MET A 1 -13.36 -17.55 8.00
CA MET A 1 -11.90 -17.70 8.12
C MET A 1 -11.28 -16.33 7.88
N GLY A 2 -10.70 -15.70 8.91
CA GLY A 2 -10.01 -14.41 8.73
C GLY A 2 -8.77 -14.61 7.86
N ARG A 3 -8.70 -13.92 6.71
CA ARG A 3 -7.50 -13.96 5.86
C ARG A 3 -6.33 -13.36 6.63
N ASN A 4 -5.19 -14.03 6.60
CA ASN A 4 -3.99 -13.52 7.26
C ASN A 4 -3.41 -12.38 6.42
N LEU A 5 -3.60 -11.14 6.85
CA LEU A 5 -3.19 -9.93 6.12
C LEU A 5 -1.69 -9.91 5.80
N TYR A 6 -0.86 -10.53 6.64
CA TYR A 6 0.57 -10.62 6.36
C TYR A 6 0.87 -11.54 5.17
N ILE A 7 0.16 -12.66 5.02
CA ILE A 7 0.32 -13.55 3.88
C ILE A 7 -0.07 -12.84 2.59
N GLU A 8 -1.21 -12.15 2.58
CA GLU A 8 -1.69 -11.37 1.43
C GLU A 8 -0.71 -10.25 1.06
N PHE A 9 -0.17 -9.55 2.06
CA PHE A 9 0.86 -8.54 1.85
C PHE A 9 2.14 -9.12 1.23
N MET A 10 2.61 -10.29 1.69
CA MET A 10 3.80 -10.94 1.13
C MET A 10 3.57 -11.44 -0.30
N ILE A 11 2.34 -11.88 -0.64
CA ILE A 11 1.95 -12.25 -2.01
C ILE A 11 1.96 -11.00 -2.92
N ALA A 12 1.36 -9.90 -2.46
CA ALA A 12 1.36 -8.63 -3.19
C ALA A 12 2.79 -8.10 -3.39
N ALA A 13 3.64 -8.15 -2.36
CA ALA A 13 5.04 -7.79 -2.43
C ALA A 13 5.82 -8.65 -3.43
N SER A 14 5.60 -9.96 -3.44
CA SER A 14 6.26 -10.86 -4.38
C SER A 14 5.82 -10.61 -5.84
N SER A 15 4.54 -10.27 -6.04
CA SER A 15 3.96 -10.03 -7.37
C SER A 15 4.32 -8.66 -7.97
N ALA A 16 4.54 -7.65 -7.12
CA ALA A 16 4.92 -6.32 -7.55
C ALA A 16 6.42 -6.16 -7.91
N ALA A 17 7.17 -7.26 -8.03
CA ALA A 17 8.61 -7.29 -8.39
C ALA A 17 9.49 -6.37 -7.51
N THR A 18 9.15 -6.30 -6.22
CA THR A 18 9.61 -5.29 -5.25
C THR A 18 11.05 -5.46 -4.77
N SER A 19 11.69 -6.59 -5.03
CA SER A 19 12.98 -6.94 -4.40
C SER A 19 14.12 -5.98 -4.72
N SER A 20 14.19 -5.43 -5.93
CA SER A 20 15.30 -4.55 -6.35
C SER A 20 15.02 -3.07 -6.11
N GLU A 21 13.76 -2.64 -6.25
CA GLU A 21 13.37 -1.22 -6.13
C GLU A 21 13.32 -0.77 -4.66
N PHE A 22 12.80 -1.59 -3.75
CA PHE A 22 12.73 -1.26 -2.33
C PHE A 22 14.07 -1.43 -1.58
N ARG A 23 14.94 -2.36 -2.03
CA ARG A 23 16.29 -2.52 -1.45
C ARG A 23 17.15 -1.27 -1.58
N ARG A 24 16.93 -0.43 -2.60
CA ARG A 24 17.70 0.80 -2.81
C ARG A 24 17.51 1.85 -1.70
N VAL A 25 16.41 1.78 -0.97
CA VAL A 25 16.10 2.70 0.14
C VAL A 25 16.17 2.04 1.52
N GLY A 26 16.60 0.77 1.59
CA GLY A 26 16.73 0.05 2.86
C GLY A 26 15.41 -0.30 3.56
N LEU A 27 14.26 -0.15 2.89
CA LEU A 27 12.95 -0.53 3.42
C LEU A 27 12.55 -1.89 2.87
N THR A 28 12.16 -2.83 3.72
CA THR A 28 11.73 -4.17 3.29
C THR A 28 10.30 -4.49 3.73
N PRO A 29 9.62 -5.42 3.04
CA PRO A 29 8.36 -6.00 3.52
C PRO A 29 8.46 -6.57 4.95
N LYS A 30 9.65 -7.04 5.36
CA LYS A 30 9.89 -7.50 6.72
C LYS A 30 9.89 -6.34 7.72
N ASP A 31 10.56 -5.23 7.41
CA ASP A 31 10.58 -4.06 8.28
C ASP A 31 9.18 -3.47 8.47
N PHE A 32 8.38 -3.46 7.41
CA PHE A 32 6.97 -3.06 7.48
C PHE A 32 6.18 -3.95 8.44
N ARG A 33 6.32 -5.28 8.31
CA ARG A 33 5.66 -6.23 9.22
C ARG A 33 6.09 -6.00 10.67
N ASP A 34 7.39 -5.95 10.92
CA ASP A 34 7.94 -5.98 12.27
C ASP A 34 7.68 -4.66 13.03
N ASN A 35 7.48 -3.54 12.32
CA ASN A 35 7.35 -2.21 12.94
C ASN A 35 6.00 -1.51 12.73
N ARG A 36 5.18 -1.93 11.76
CA ARG A 36 3.96 -1.19 11.37
C ARG A 36 2.68 -2.01 11.41
N MET A 37 2.74 -3.33 11.23
CA MET A 37 1.55 -4.19 11.27
C MET A 37 1.23 -4.66 12.70
N LEU A 38 0.01 -4.39 13.14
CA LEU A 38 -0.55 -4.92 14.38
C LEU A 38 -1.59 -6.01 14.09
N PRO A 39 -1.75 -7.02 14.97
CA PRO A 39 -2.74 -8.09 14.78
C PRO A 39 -4.18 -7.59 14.61
N GLU A 40 -4.53 -6.47 15.23
CA GLU A 40 -5.85 -5.84 15.20
C GLU A 40 -6.08 -4.92 13.99
N ASP A 41 -5.06 -4.67 13.17
CA ASP A 41 -5.22 -3.80 12.00
C ASP A 41 -6.20 -4.43 11.00
N SER A 42 -7.11 -3.61 10.48
CA SER A 42 -7.93 -3.99 9.34
C SER A 42 -7.14 -3.89 8.03
N ALA A 43 -7.59 -4.56 6.96
CA ALA A 43 -6.96 -4.46 5.65
C ALA A 43 -6.85 -2.98 5.16
N GLN A 44 -7.85 -2.16 5.43
CA GLN A 44 -7.82 -0.73 5.10
C GLN A 44 -6.70 0.01 5.86
N VAL A 45 -6.53 -0.30 7.15
CA VAL A 45 -5.46 0.29 7.98
C VAL A 45 -4.09 -0.15 7.48
N VAL A 46 -3.93 -1.45 7.19
CA VAL A 46 -2.67 -1.97 6.63
C VAL A 46 -2.38 -1.32 5.28
N GLY A 47 -3.35 -1.14 4.40
CA GLY A 47 -3.16 -0.47 3.11
C GLY A 47 -2.72 0.99 3.24
N ALA A 48 -3.34 1.75 4.15
CA ALA A 48 -2.92 3.12 4.45
C ALA A 48 -1.48 3.16 4.98
N LYS A 49 -1.12 2.24 5.88
CA LYS A 49 0.24 2.11 6.41
C LYS A 49 1.25 1.71 5.34
N ILE A 50 0.88 0.90 4.35
CA ILE A 50 1.75 0.56 3.21
C ILE A 50 2.08 1.85 2.44
N PHE A 51 1.09 2.68 2.12
CA PHE A 51 1.34 3.95 1.42
C PHE A 51 2.19 4.90 2.27
N ASP A 52 1.89 5.04 3.56
CA ASP A 52 2.69 5.86 4.48
C ASP A 52 4.14 5.38 4.56
N PHE A 53 4.37 4.08 4.71
CA PHE A 53 5.71 3.52 4.91
C PHE A 53 6.55 3.47 3.64
N PHE A 54 5.93 3.19 2.49
CA PHE A 54 6.64 2.92 1.24
C PHE A 54 6.57 4.04 0.20
N CYS A 55 5.64 5.00 0.36
CA CYS A 55 5.50 6.14 -0.54
C CYS A 55 5.91 7.46 0.11
N LEU A 56 6.03 7.50 1.45
CA LEU A 56 6.43 8.69 2.19
C LEU A 56 7.71 8.42 3.01
N GLU A 57 8.63 9.37 3.01
CA GLU A 57 9.82 9.41 3.86
C GLU A 57 9.85 10.76 4.58
N ASN A 58 9.80 10.77 5.93
CA ASN A 58 9.77 12.01 6.71
C ASN A 58 8.65 13.00 6.28
N GLY A 59 7.53 12.48 5.76
CA GLY A 59 6.44 13.29 5.20
C GLY A 59 6.65 13.77 3.76
N TRP A 60 7.72 13.32 3.11
CA TRP A 60 8.06 13.66 1.72
C TRP A 60 7.86 12.47 0.79
N PHE A 61 7.46 12.77 -0.44
CA PHE A 61 7.18 11.77 -1.45
C PHE A 61 8.46 10.99 -1.87
N ASN A 62 8.62 9.72 -1.46
CA ASN A 62 9.76 8.84 -1.82
C ASN A 62 9.27 7.43 -2.23
N ASN A 63 9.77 6.88 -3.34
CA ASN A 63 9.36 5.58 -3.93
C ASN A 63 7.91 5.45 -4.42
N PHE A 64 7.49 6.44 -5.19
CA PHE A 64 6.21 6.58 -5.90
C PHE A 64 5.58 5.30 -6.43
N VAL A 65 6.15 4.77 -7.49
CA VAL A 65 5.50 3.74 -8.29
C VAL A 65 5.47 2.39 -7.56
N PRO A 66 6.57 1.93 -6.95
CA PRO A 66 6.58 0.61 -6.30
C PRO A 66 5.68 0.56 -5.06
N GLY A 67 5.69 1.59 -4.21
CA GLY A 67 4.86 1.66 -3.00
C GLY A 67 3.37 1.64 -3.33
N ILE A 68 2.97 2.38 -4.36
CA ILE A 68 1.57 2.43 -4.80
C ILE A 68 1.13 1.11 -5.41
N LYS A 69 1.95 0.50 -6.27
CA LYS A 69 1.65 -0.83 -6.84
C LYS A 69 1.47 -1.88 -5.74
N LEU A 70 2.32 -1.85 -4.72
CA LEU A 70 2.24 -2.74 -3.57
C LEU A 70 0.94 -2.54 -2.79
N GLY A 71 0.63 -1.30 -2.39
CA GLY A 71 -0.57 -1.01 -1.60
C GLY A 71 -1.87 -1.31 -2.33
N LEU A 72 -1.97 -0.93 -3.61
CA LEU A 72 -3.14 -1.27 -4.43
C LEU A 72 -3.25 -2.78 -4.65
N GLY A 73 -2.16 -3.47 -4.99
CA GLY A 73 -2.17 -4.92 -5.17
C GLY A 73 -2.60 -5.67 -3.90
N PHE A 74 -2.17 -5.19 -2.73
CA PHE A 74 -2.61 -5.72 -1.44
C PHE A 74 -4.10 -5.46 -1.18
N LEU A 75 -4.56 -4.23 -1.37
CA LEU A 75 -5.96 -3.87 -1.12
C LEU A 75 -6.91 -4.61 -2.08
N ASP A 76 -6.54 -4.77 -3.34
CA ASP A 76 -7.33 -5.49 -4.33
C ASP A 76 -7.46 -6.98 -3.95
N ALA A 77 -6.37 -7.61 -3.52
CA ALA A 77 -6.39 -9.01 -3.07
C ALA A 77 -7.24 -9.21 -1.80
N THR A 78 -7.29 -8.20 -0.93
CA THR A 78 -7.93 -8.31 0.39
C THR A 78 -9.38 -7.83 0.43
N LEU A 79 -9.74 -6.79 -0.33
CA LEU A 79 -11.02 -6.10 -0.20
C LEU A 79 -11.96 -6.25 -1.41
N SER A 80 -11.44 -6.24 -2.65
CA SER A 80 -12.31 -6.11 -3.83
C SER A 80 -12.20 -7.25 -4.85
N GLY A 81 -11.27 -8.18 -4.68
CA GLY A 81 -10.97 -9.17 -5.72
C GLY A 81 -10.30 -8.51 -6.94
N PRO A 82 -10.20 -9.21 -8.09
CA PRO A 82 -9.50 -8.68 -9.26
C PRO A 82 -10.20 -7.43 -9.82
N ILE A 83 -9.60 -6.26 -9.60
CA ILE A 83 -9.99 -4.98 -10.21
C ILE A 83 -9.55 -4.94 -11.68
N ASP A 84 -10.41 -4.36 -12.53
CA ASP A 84 -10.15 -4.06 -13.93
C ASP A 84 -8.85 -3.23 -14.10
N HIS A 85 -8.10 -3.52 -15.16
CA HIS A 85 -6.79 -2.91 -15.38
C HIS A 85 -6.85 -1.38 -15.52
N ASP A 86 -7.90 -0.84 -16.14
CA ASP A 86 -8.04 0.60 -16.34
C ASP A 86 -8.47 1.31 -15.04
N ALA A 87 -9.34 0.68 -14.25
CA ALA A 87 -9.68 1.17 -12.91
C ALA A 87 -8.44 1.20 -11.99
N ARG A 88 -7.55 0.20 -12.10
CA ARG A 88 -6.28 0.17 -11.36
C ARG A 88 -5.34 1.29 -11.81
N LYS A 89 -5.24 1.58 -13.11
CA LYS A 89 -4.43 2.72 -13.62
C LYS A 89 -4.95 4.06 -13.13
N GLN A 90 -6.26 4.28 -13.14
CA GLN A 90 -6.87 5.51 -12.63
C GLN A 90 -6.59 5.69 -11.13
N SER A 91 -6.70 4.60 -10.36
CA SER A 91 -6.40 4.60 -8.93
C SER A 91 -4.93 4.94 -8.64
N GLN A 92 -4.00 4.43 -9.45
CA GLN A 92 -2.58 4.78 -9.36
C GLN A 92 -2.34 6.28 -9.62
N LEU A 93 -2.98 6.86 -10.63
CA LEU A 93 -2.84 8.28 -10.97
C LEU A 93 -3.50 9.18 -9.91
N ALA A 94 -4.69 8.85 -9.43
CA ALA A 94 -5.36 9.64 -8.40
C ALA A 94 -4.56 9.64 -7.08
N LEU A 95 -4.06 8.47 -6.67
CA LEU A 95 -3.24 8.36 -5.47
C LEU A 95 -1.89 9.09 -5.65
N LYS A 96 -1.38 9.18 -6.89
CA LYS A 96 -0.22 9.98 -7.23
C LYS A 96 -0.35 11.42 -6.84
N GLU A 97 -1.38 12.04 -7.40
CA GLU A 97 -1.60 13.47 -7.24
C GLU A 97 -1.89 13.83 -5.79
N MET A 98 -2.53 12.92 -5.03
CA MET A 98 -2.73 13.10 -3.59
C MET A 98 -1.39 13.11 -2.85
N LEU A 99 -0.60 12.06 -3.03
CA LEU A 99 0.69 11.91 -2.33
C LEU A 99 1.67 13.05 -2.66
N GLU A 100 1.68 13.55 -3.89
CA GLU A 100 2.50 14.71 -4.33
C GLU A 100 2.10 16.03 -3.66
N LYS A 101 0.84 16.17 -3.21
CA LYS A 101 0.33 17.40 -2.56
C LYS A 101 0.63 17.47 -1.06
N GLY A 102 1.26 16.45 -0.49
CA GLY A 102 1.44 16.29 0.95
C GLY A 102 0.17 15.69 1.57
N THR A 103 0.23 14.38 1.85
CA THR A 103 -0.88 13.62 2.44
C THR A 103 -0.41 12.93 3.71
N ASP A 104 -1.24 12.90 4.74
CA ASP A 104 -0.99 12.14 5.97
C ASP A 104 -1.69 10.76 6.01
N CYS A 105 -1.31 9.92 6.96
CA CYS A 105 -1.88 8.58 7.12
C CYS A 105 -3.41 8.58 7.35
N GLY A 106 -3.97 9.62 7.97
CA GLY A 106 -5.42 9.75 8.18
C GLY A 106 -6.17 9.99 6.87
N GLN A 107 -5.63 10.86 6.01
CA GLN A 107 -6.15 11.12 4.67
C GLN A 107 -6.02 9.89 3.77
N LEU A 108 -4.90 9.14 3.86
CA LEU A 108 -4.74 7.87 3.16
C LEU A 108 -5.78 6.84 3.60
N LEU A 109 -6.03 6.72 4.90
CA LEU A 109 -7.07 5.83 5.43
C LEU A 109 -8.47 6.24 4.94
N GLY A 110 -8.76 7.54 4.91
CA GLY A 110 -10.00 8.08 4.36
C GLY A 110 -10.19 7.70 2.89
N TRP A 111 -9.14 7.85 2.08
CA TRP A 111 -9.13 7.45 0.68
C TRP A 111 -9.36 5.95 0.50
N VAL A 112 -8.61 5.10 1.22
CA VAL A 112 -8.75 3.64 1.14
C VAL A 112 -10.17 3.22 1.52
N LYS A 113 -10.72 3.78 2.60
CA LYS A 113 -12.10 3.47 3.00
C LYS A 113 -13.09 3.84 1.91
N ALA A 114 -13.00 5.03 1.32
CA ALA A 114 -13.91 5.47 0.27
C ALA A 114 -13.78 4.67 -1.03
N HIS A 115 -12.57 4.26 -1.39
CA HIS A 115 -12.29 3.55 -2.63
C HIS A 115 -12.76 2.07 -2.61
N TYR A 116 -12.73 1.44 -1.44
CA TYR A 116 -13.02 0.02 -1.25
C TYR A 116 -14.32 -0.23 -0.43
N GLN A 117 -15.32 0.66 -0.54
CA GLN A 117 -16.66 0.48 0.07
C GLN A 117 -17.53 -0.52 -0.71
#